data_AF-A0A645GMT8-F1
#
_entry.id   AF-A0A645GMT8-F1
#
_cell.length_a   1.000
_cell.length_b   1.000
_cell.length_c   1.000
_cell.angle_alpha   90.00
_cell.angle_beta   90.00
_cell.angle_gamma   90.00
#
_symmetry.space_group_name_H-M   'P 1'
#
loop_
_entity.id
_entity.type
_entity.pdbx_description
1 polymer ?
#
loop_
_entity_poly.entity_id
_entity_poly.type
_entity_poly.pdbx_seq_one_letter_code
_entity_poly.pdbx_strand_id
1 'polypeptide(L)'
;MFKSTANLSTGDSYRFVYRNGPGCCGTDTMPGFEVKGDGNYPEDNAWVRATGVLEEYEEDGKPYFQLRLKELVVLDKRGQETVSQ
;
A
#
# COMPACT_ATOMS: atom_id res chain seq x y z
N MET A 1 -2.52 6.39 -1.72
CA MET A 1 -3.70 6.29 -0.85
C MET A 1 -3.47 5.05 -0.02
N PHE A 2 -3.84 5.12 1.24
CA PHE A 2 -3.77 3.95 2.13
C PHE A 2 -4.96 3.02 1.87
N LYS A 3 -4.74 1.71 1.99
CA LYS A 3 -5.77 0.69 1.96
C LYS A 3 -5.39 -0.47 2.87
N SER A 4 -6.35 -0.93 3.67
CA SER A 4 -6.25 -2.20 4.41
C SER A 4 -7.18 -3.25 3.79
N THR A 5 -6.71 -4.49 3.73
CA THR A 5 -7.51 -5.65 3.33
C THR A 5 -7.14 -6.85 4.21
N ALA A 6 -8.04 -7.82 4.31
CA ALA A 6 -7.82 -9.04 5.07
C ALA A 6 -7.95 -10.26 4.16
N ASN A 7 -7.06 -11.22 4.34
CA ASN A 7 -7.23 -12.56 3.81
C ASN A 7 -8.19 -13.31 4.74
N LEU A 8 -9.40 -13.58 4.25
CA LEU A 8 -10.46 -14.22 5.03
C LEU A 8 -10.16 -15.69 5.36
N SER A 9 -9.23 -16.33 4.63
CA SER A 9 -8.87 -17.73 4.84
C SER A 9 -7.80 -17.89 5.92
N THR A 10 -6.84 -16.96 6.01
CA THR A 10 -5.74 -17.02 6.99
C THR A 10 -5.94 -16.09 8.18
N GLY A 11 -6.78 -15.06 8.03
CA GLY A 11 -6.96 -13.99 9.00
C GLY A 11 -5.92 -12.87 8.89
N ASP A 12 -4.97 -12.97 7.95
CA ASP A 12 -3.90 -12.00 7.80
C ASP A 12 -4.42 -10.67 7.26
N SER A 13 -3.83 -9.57 7.73
CA SER A 13 -4.16 -8.22 7.30
C SER A 13 -3.01 -7.59 6.51
N TYR A 14 -3.29 -7.26 5.27
CA TYR A 14 -2.37 -6.62 4.33
C TYR A 14 -2.71 -5.14 4.20
N ARG A 15 -1.68 -4.30 4.12
CA ARG A 15 -1.82 -2.86 3.97
C ARG A 15 -1.04 -2.38 2.77
N PHE A 16 -1.60 -1.44 2.03
CA PHE A 16 -1.01 -0.93 0.81
C PHE A 16 -0.99 0.59 0.80
N VAL A 17 0.06 1.14 0.22
CA VAL A 17 0.09 2.54 -0.23
C VAL A 17 0.26 2.54 -1.74
N TYR A 18 -0.78 3.00 -2.44
CA TYR A 18 -0.85 2.90 -3.90
C TYR A 18 -1.40 4.16 -4.56
N ARG A 19 -1.23 4.28 -5.88
CA ARG A 19 -1.93 5.24 -6.73
C ARG A 19 -2.81 4.49 -7.72
N ASN A 20 -3.77 5.18 -8.30
CA ASN A 20 -4.56 4.68 -9.40
C ASN A 20 -3.68 4.65 -10.64
N GLY A 21 -3.38 3.48 -11.19
CA GLY A 21 -2.60 3.36 -12.41
C GLY A 21 -3.48 3.18 -13.65
N PRO A 22 -2.88 3.21 -14.87
CA PRO A 22 -3.63 3.06 -16.11
C PRO A 22 -4.24 1.65 -16.22
N GLY A 23 -5.35 1.56 -16.94
CA GLY A 23 -6.06 0.32 -17.24
C GLY A 23 -6.69 0.35 -18.62
N CYS A 24 -7.10 -0.80 -19.11
CA CYS A 24 -7.74 -0.99 -20.42
C CYS A 24 -9.09 -0.24 -20.50
N CYS A 25 -9.81 -0.12 -19.37
CA CYS A 25 -11.13 0.54 -19.31
C CYS A 25 -11.33 1.43 -18.07
N GLY A 26 -10.25 1.90 -17.45
CA GLY A 26 -10.29 2.66 -16.19
C GLY A 26 -9.00 2.52 -15.40
N THR A 27 -9.12 2.45 -14.07
CA THR A 27 -7.98 2.19 -13.18
C THR A 27 -7.89 0.70 -12.88
N ASP A 28 -7.15 -0.02 -13.73
CA ASP A 28 -6.98 -1.48 -13.60
C ASP A 28 -5.67 -1.87 -12.92
N THR A 29 -4.85 -0.89 -12.53
CA THR A 29 -3.58 -1.11 -11.84
C THR A 29 -3.49 -0.29 -10.56
N MET A 30 -2.76 -0.84 -9.59
CA MET A 30 -2.51 -0.22 -8.28
C MET A 30 -1.01 -0.11 -8.05
N PRO A 31 -0.28 0.74 -8.81
CA PRO A 31 1.14 0.96 -8.56
C PRO A 31 1.37 1.45 -7.12
N GLY A 32 2.19 0.70 -6.39
CA GLY A 32 2.40 0.90 -4.97
C GLY A 32 3.18 -0.24 -4.33
N PHE A 33 3.26 -0.20 -3.01
CA PHE A 33 3.90 -1.24 -2.21
C PHE A 33 2.94 -1.71 -1.12
N GLU A 34 3.04 -2.99 -0.77
CA GLU A 34 2.65 -3.43 0.56
C GLU A 34 3.49 -2.68 1.60
N VAL A 35 2.87 -2.29 2.71
CA VAL A 35 3.53 -1.59 3.80
C VAL A 35 3.36 -2.35 5.11
N LYS A 36 4.44 -2.46 5.87
CA LYS A 36 4.46 -3.11 7.18
C LYS A 36 5.14 -2.22 8.20
N GLY A 37 4.48 -2.00 9.32
CA GLY A 37 5.04 -1.24 10.44
C GLY A 37 4.29 -1.50 11.73
N ASP A 38 4.83 -0.94 12.80
CA ASP A 38 4.26 -0.98 14.12
C ASP A 38 3.37 0.24 14.34
N GLY A 39 2.24 0.08 15.04
CA GLY A 39 1.32 1.17 15.38
C GLY A 39 -0.02 1.18 14.64
N ASN A 40 -0.71 2.32 14.76
CA ASN A 40 -2.04 2.50 14.18
C ASN A 40 -1.94 2.93 12.72
N TYR A 41 -2.81 2.36 11.89
CA TYR A 41 -2.94 2.71 10.49
C TYR A 41 -4.08 3.72 10.29
N PRO A 42 -3.99 4.60 9.29
CA PRO A 42 -5.07 5.53 8.98
C PRO A 42 -6.26 4.81 8.34
N GLU A 43 -7.35 5.54 8.15
CA GLU A 43 -8.52 5.02 7.44
C GLU A 43 -8.20 4.77 5.95
N ASP A 44 -8.96 3.85 5.35
CA ASP A 44 -8.92 3.61 3.93
C ASP A 44 -9.10 4.93 3.15
N ASN A 45 -8.41 5.02 2.01
CA ASN A 45 -8.39 6.19 1.15
C ASN A 45 -7.69 7.43 1.74
N ALA A 46 -7.09 7.35 2.94
CA ALA A 46 -6.25 8.43 3.45
C ALA A 46 -5.10 8.75 2.49
N TRP A 47 -4.83 10.05 2.29
CA TRP A 47 -3.67 10.49 1.52
C TRP A 47 -2.45 10.49 2.43
N VAL A 48 -1.43 9.72 2.06
CA VAL A 48 -0.29 9.48 2.95
C VAL A 48 1.04 9.64 2.23
N ARG A 49 2.07 9.98 3.02
CA ARG A 49 3.48 9.78 2.70
C ARG A 49 3.99 8.61 3.55
N ALA A 50 4.46 7.57 2.89
CA ALA A 50 5.11 6.43 3.53
C ALA A 50 6.60 6.46 3.21
N THR A 51 7.46 6.32 4.22
CA THR A 51 8.90 6.15 4.05
C THR A 51 9.37 4.95 4.85
N GLY A 52 10.40 4.27 4.35
CA GLY A 52 10.80 2.99 4.91
C GLY A 52 12.01 2.38 4.23
N VAL A 53 12.24 1.11 4.54
CA VAL A 53 13.23 0.26 3.89
C VAL A 53 12.48 -0.78 3.08
N LEU A 54 12.86 -0.96 1.80
CA LEU A 54 12.33 -2.06 1.00
C LEU A 54 12.97 -3.36 1.49
N GLU A 55 12.15 -4.35 1.84
CA GLU A 55 12.61 -5.66 2.28
C GLU A 55 11.87 -6.79 1.55
N GLU A 56 12.54 -7.93 1.45
CA GLU A 56 11.96 -9.17 0.95
C GLU A 56 11.40 -9.98 2.12
N TYR A 57 10.27 -10.65 1.92
CA TYR A 57 9.71 -11.63 2.85
C TYR A 57 9.17 -12.85 2.10
N GLU A 58 9.08 -13.99 2.79
CA GLU A 58 8.53 -15.21 2.23
C GLU A 58 7.10 -15.44 2.74
N GLU A 59 6.19 -15.76 1.84
CA GLU A 59 4.82 -16.19 2.15
C GLU A 59 4.44 -17.33 1.20
N ASP A 60 3.91 -18.43 1.74
CA ASP A 60 3.57 -19.64 0.97
C ASP A 60 4.71 -20.16 0.05
N GLY A 61 5.95 -20.05 0.53
CA GLY A 61 7.15 -20.49 -0.21
C GLY A 61 7.51 -19.61 -1.41
N LYS A 62 6.96 -18.39 -1.49
CA LYS A 62 7.24 -17.42 -2.54
C LYS A 62 7.82 -16.13 -1.95
N PRO A 63 8.84 -15.54 -2.60
CA PRO A 63 9.38 -14.26 -2.17
C PRO A 63 8.49 -13.10 -2.64
N TYR A 64 8.30 -12.13 -1.76
CA TYR A 64 7.54 -10.91 -1.96
C TYR A 64 8.33 -9.72 -1.44
N PHE A 65 7.99 -8.51 -1.90
CA PHE A 65 8.57 -7.27 -1.40
C PHE A 65 7.55 -6.45 -0.65
N GLN A 66 7.97 -5.89 0.48
CA GLN A 66 7.19 -4.90 1.23
C GLN A 66 8.07 -3.72 1.66
N LEU A 67 7.43 -2.58 1.91
CA LEU A 67 8.09 -1.42 2.51
C LEU A 67 7.94 -1.49 4.03
N ARG A 68 9.03 -1.79 4.74
CA ARG A 68 9.09 -1.67 6.21
C ARG A 68 9.07 -0.20 6.60
N LEU A 69 7.95 0.24 7.16
CA LEU A 69 7.70 1.63 7.50
C LEU A 69 8.66 2.10 8.60
N LYS A 70 9.30 3.23 8.32
CA LYS A 70 9.92 4.12 9.32
C LYS A 70 8.96 5.24 9.70
N GLU A 71 8.20 5.73 8.72
CA GLU A 71 7.23 6.81 8.92
C GLU A 71 6.01 6.61 8.01
N LEU A 72 4.82 6.85 8.55
CA LEU A 72 3.56 6.93 7.80
C LEU A 72 2.81 8.18 8.25
N VAL A 73 2.75 9.19 7.37
CA VAL A 73 2.15 10.49 7.66
C VAL A 73 0.91 10.69 6.82
N VAL A 74 -0.23 11.00 7.45
CA VAL A 74 -1.43 11.48 6.75
C VAL A 74 -1.22 12.93 6.35
N LEU A 75 -1.52 13.24 5.10
CA LEU A 75 -1.34 14.57 4.51
C LEU A 75 -2.72 15.18 4.21
N ASP A 76 -2.91 16.43 4.61
CA ASP A 76 -4.18 17.15 4.41
C ASP A 76 -4.48 17.41 2.92
N LYS A 77 -3.43 17.61 2.12
CA LYS A 77 -3.55 17.88 0.69
C LYS A 77 -3.30 16.63 -0.14
N ARG A 78 -4.31 16.24 -0.91
CA ARG A 78 -4.20 15.20 -1.94
C ARG A 78 -3.33 15.66 -3.10
N GLY A 79 -2.51 14.74 -3.61
CA GLY A 79 -1.72 14.93 -4.82
C GLY A 79 -2.37 14.23 -6.01
N GLN A 80 -1.58 13.93 -7.04
CA GLN A 80 -2.08 13.24 -8.23
C GLN A 80 -2.51 11.81 -7.92
N GLU A 81 -3.81 11.55 -7.97
CA GLU A 81 -4.38 10.25 -7.62
C GLU A 81 -4.13 9.21 -8.70
N THR A 82 -4.32 9.60 -9.96
CA THR A 82 -4.13 8.76 -11.14
C THR A 82 -2.81 9.07 -11.83
N VAL A 83 -1.97 8.05 -11.96
CA VAL A 83 -0.72 8.08 -12.72
C VAL A 83 -0.92 7.39 -14.06
N SER A 84 -0.35 7.94 -15.12
CA SER A 84 -0.32 7.38 -16.47
C SER A 84 1.12 7.34 -16.98
N GLN A 85 1.41 6.44 -17.92
CA GLN A 85 2.68 6.44 -18.67
C GLN A 85 2.68 7.51 -19.76
#